data_AF-A0AAD5C9T3-F1
#
_entry.id   AF-A0AAD5C9T3-F1
#
_cell.length_a   1.000
_cell.length_b   1.000
_cell.length_c   1.000
_cell.angle_alpha   90.00
_cell.angle_beta   90.00
_cell.angle_gamma   90.00
#
_symmetry.space_group_name_H-M   'P 1'
#
loop_
_entity.id
_entity.type
_entity.pdbx_description
1 polymer ?
#
loop_
_entity_poly.entity_id
_entity_poly.type
_entity_poly.pdbx_seq_one_letter_code
_entity_poly.pdbx_strand_id
1 'polypeptide(L)' 'MASTAAVPFWRSAGMTYITYSNICANLVRNCLKEPYKSEAISREKVHFSVTKWADGKPQKPTIRSDTPED' A
#
# COMPACT_ATOMS: atom_id res chain seq x y z
N MET A 1 2.56 16.16 -31.47
CA MET A 1 2.55 16.59 -30.06
C MET A 1 1.67 15.61 -29.32
N ALA A 2 2.23 14.70 -28.52
CA ALA A 2 1.44 13.77 -27.74
C ALA A 2 0.53 14.60 -26.82
N SER A 3 -0.78 14.42 -26.93
CA SER A 3 -1.76 14.95 -26.01
C SER A 3 -1.29 14.63 -24.58
N THR A 4 -1.04 15.67 -23.78
CA THR A 4 -0.92 15.56 -22.33
C THR A 4 -2.25 15.05 -21.80
N ALA A 5 -2.46 13.74 -21.92
CA ALA A 5 -3.60 13.06 -21.35
C ALA A 5 -3.66 13.47 -19.87
N ALA A 6 -4.81 13.98 -19.43
CA ALA A 6 -5.03 14.43 -18.08
C ALA A 6 -4.45 13.38 -17.11
N VAL A 7 -3.37 13.73 -16.43
CA VAL A 7 -2.68 12.83 -15.51
C VAL A 7 -3.69 12.49 -14.41
N PRO A 8 -4.00 11.21 -14.18
CA PRO A 8 -4.96 10.85 -13.14
C PRO A 8 -4.55 11.45 -11.79
N PHE A 9 -5.51 11.97 -11.02
CA PHE A 9 -5.22 12.79 -9.83
C PHE A 9 -4.25 12.13 -8.83
N TRP A 10 -4.31 10.80 -8.70
CA TRP A 10 -3.43 10.03 -7.81
C TRP A 10 -1.96 10.03 -8.29
N ARG A 11 -1.70 10.06 -9.60
CA ARG A 11 -0.34 10.24 -10.14
C ARG A 11 0.20 11.63 -9.82
N SER A 12 -0.63 12.66 -9.93
CA SER A 12 -0.25 14.03 -9.59
C SER A 12 0.10 14.19 -8.10
N ALA A 13 -0.51 13.37 -7.23
CA ALA A 13 -0.20 13.29 -5.80
C ALA A 13 1.04 12.42 -5.47
N GLY A 14 1.80 11.96 -6.47
CA GLY A 14 2.96 11.08 -6.27
C GLY A 14 2.62 9.63 -5.90
N MET A 15 1.35 9.23 -5.97
CA MET A 15 0.95 7.85 -5.71
C MET A 15 1.11 6.97 -6.95
N THR A 16 1.45 5.70 -6.70
CA THR A 16 1.38 4.67 -7.74
C THR A 16 -0.05 4.17 -7.90
N TYR A 17 -0.34 3.57 -9.06
CA TYR A 17 -1.63 2.92 -9.30
C TYR A 17 -1.89 1.83 -8.25
N ILE A 18 -0.85 1.05 -7.93
CA ILE A 18 -0.92 -0.03 -6.93
C ILE A 18 -1.32 0.52 -5.56
N THR A 19 -0.69 1.61 -5.13
CA THR A 19 -1.02 2.29 -3.86
C THR A 19 -2.47 2.78 -3.87
N TYR A 20 -2.89 3.46 -4.94
CA TYR A 20 -4.25 3.94 -5.10
C TYR A 20 -5.28 2.81 -5.04
N SER A 21 -5.10 1.76 -5.84
CA SER A 21 -6.01 0.61 -5.89
C SER A 21 -6.10 -0.12 -4.55
N ASN A 22 -4.98 -0.26 -3.83
CA ASN A 22 -4.99 -0.89 -2.51
C ASN A 22 -5.76 -0.06 -1.48
N ILE A 23 -5.67 1.27 -1.51
CA ILE A 23 -6.46 2.16 -0.65
C ILE A 23 -7.95 2.00 -0.95
N CYS A 24 -8.35 2.06 -2.22
CA CYS A 24 -9.75 1.86 -2.60
C CYS A 24 -10.27 0.49 -2.18
N ALA A 25 -9.49 -0.58 -2.38
CA ALA A 25 -9.85 -1.92 -1.95
C ALA A 25 -10.03 -2.00 -0.43
N ASN A 26 -9.18 -1.32 0.34
CA ASN A 26 -9.30 -1.27 1.79
C ASN A 26 -10.60 -0.60 2.25
N LEU A 27 -10.91 0.57 1.69
CA LEU A 27 -12.17 1.26 1.97
C LEU A 27 -13.39 0.36 1.69
N VAL A 28 -13.39 -0.37 0.57
CA VAL A 28 -14.46 -1.29 0.21
C VAL A 28 -14.60 -2.44 1.21
N ARG A 29 -13.49 -3.06 1.64
CA ARG A 29 -13.53 -4.16 2.63
C ARG A 29 -14.08 -3.69 3.97
N ASN A 30 -13.74 -2.46 4.38
CA ASN A 30 -14.24 -1.89 5.62
C ASN A 30 -15.75 -1.63 5.64
N CYS A 31 -16.37 -1.48 4.47
CA CYS A 31 -17.81 -1.32 4.30
C CYS A 31 -18.58 -2.65 4.21
N LEU A 32 -17.90 -3.81 4.24
CA LEU A 32 -18.56 -5.11 4.21
C LEU A 32 -19.30 -5.40 5.52
N LYS A 33 -20.34 -6.22 5.44
CA LYS A 33 -21.05 -6.75 6.61
C LYS A 33 -20.30 -7.96 7.18
N GLU A 34 -20.45 -8.21 8.47
CA GLU A 34 -20.00 -9.45 9.08
C GLU A 34 -20.79 -10.66 8.56
N PRO A 35 -20.15 -11.83 8.35
CA PRO A 35 -18.75 -12.18 8.68
C PRO A 35 -17.73 -11.84 7.56
N TYR A 36 -18.20 -11.36 6.41
CA TYR A 36 -17.35 -11.15 5.22
C TYR A 36 -16.28 -10.09 5.42
N LYS A 37 -16.55 -9.08 6.26
CA LYS A 37 -15.57 -8.09 6.65
C LYS A 37 -14.39 -8.73 7.40
N SER A 38 -14.67 -9.54 8.43
CA SER A 38 -13.65 -10.26 9.19
C SER A 38 -12.80 -11.18 8.32
N GLU A 39 -13.41 -11.85 7.33
CA GLU A 39 -12.66 -12.68 6.38
C GLU A 39 -11.77 -11.83 5.46
N ALA A 40 -12.32 -10.73 4.92
CA ALA A 40 -11.65 -9.91 3.92
C ALA A 40 -10.52 -9.04 4.52
N ILE A 41 -10.67 -8.54 5.74
CA ILE A 41 -9.69 -7.65 6.40
C ILE A 41 -8.34 -8.32 6.64
N SER A 42 -8.32 -9.66 6.75
CA SER A 42 -7.08 -10.43 6.88
C SER A 42 -6.09 -10.18 5.74
N ARG A 43 -6.60 -9.86 4.53
CA ARG A 43 -5.80 -9.58 3.33
C ARG A 43 -5.07 -8.25 3.36
N GLU A 44 -5.41 -7.37 4.31
CA GLU A 44 -4.78 -6.05 4.44
C GLU A 44 -3.52 -6.07 5.28
N LYS A 45 -3.31 -7.13 6.07
CA LYS A 45 -2.13 -7.27 6.92
C LYS A 45 -0.89 -7.51 6.08
N VAL A 46 0.07 -6.60 6.16
CA VAL A 46 1.30 -6.63 5.39
C VAL A 46 2.47 -6.46 6.34
N HIS A 47 3.22 -7.55 6.57
CA HIS A 47 4.39 -7.56 7.44
C HIS A 47 5.63 -7.94 6.64
N PHE A 48 6.52 -6.97 6.40
CA PHE A 48 7.79 -7.22 5.70
C PHE A 48 8.88 -6.24 6.14
N SER A 49 10.13 -6.63 5.92
CA SER A 49 11.30 -5.79 6.15
C SER A 49 12.01 -5.53 4.83
N VAL A 50 12.26 -4.26 4.52
CA VAL A 50 13.00 -3.85 3.32
C VAL A 50 14.37 -3.36 3.72
N THR A 51 15.39 -3.98 3.16
CA THR A 51 16.77 -3.54 3.30
C THR A 51 17.26 -3.00 1.97
N LYS A 52 17.59 -1.71 1.93
CA LYS A 52 18.28 -1.13 0.78
C LYS A 52 19.74 -1.57 0.81
N TRP A 53 20.26 -2.04 -0.31
CA TRP A 53 21.68 -2.34 -0.47
C TRP A 53 22.34 -1.19 -1.21
N ALA A 54 23.46 -0.69 -0.68
CA ALA A 54 24.28 0.34 -1.31
C ALA A 54 25.75 0.01 -1.05
N ASP A 55 26.61 0.24 -2.06
CA ASP A 55 28.06 0.01 -1.96
C ASP A 55 28.42 -1.42 -1.48
N GLY A 56 27.62 -2.41 -1.88
CA GLY A 56 27.80 -3.81 -1.52
C GLY A 56 27.45 -4.15 -0.05
N LYS A 57 26.91 -3.20 0.73
CA LYS A 57 26.54 -3.41 2.14
C LYS A 57 25.03 -3.20 2.35
N PRO A 58 24.39 -4.02 3.21
CA PRO A 58 23.01 -3.79 3.61
C PRO A 58 22.91 -2.56 4.50
N GLN A 59 21.96 -1.67 4.21
CA GLN A 59 21.61 -0.56 5.10
C GLN A 59 20.68 -1.02 6.23
N LYS A 60 20.37 -0.12 7.17
CA LYS A 60 19.41 -0.41 8.23
C LYS A 60 18.05 -0.82 7.61
N PRO A 61 17.47 -1.98 7.98
CA PRO A 61 16.18 -2.39 7.46
C PRO A 61 15.07 -1.45 7.89
N THR A 62 14.16 -1.14 6.96
CA THR A 62 12.87 -0.49 7.28
C THR A 62 11.83 -1.57 7.48
N ILE A 63 11.34 -1.69 8.70
CA ILE A 63 10.29 -2.65 9.06
C ILE A 63 8.94 -2.00 8.78
N ARG A 64 8.10 -2.66 7.99
CA ARG A 64 6.68 -2.35 7.86
C ARG A 64 5.93 -3.44 8.61
N SER A 65 5.25 -3.04 9.69
CA SER A 65 4.34 -3.90 10.45
C SER A 65 3.03 -3.14 10.69
N ASP A 66 1.91 -3.82 10.51
CA ASP A 66 0.58 -3.28 10.84
C ASP A 66 0.18 -3.55 12.31
N THR A 67 1.09 -4.13 13.11
CA THR A 67 0.90 -4.24 14.56
C THR A 67 1.11 -2.87 15.20
N PRO A 68 0.21 -2.40 16.09
CA PRO A 68 0.50 -1.22 16.92
C PRO A 68 1.80 -1.47 17.68
N GLU A 69 2.71 -0.49 17.72
CA GLU A 69 3.78 -0.49 18.70
C GLU A 69 3.13 -0.22 20.07
N ASP A 70 3.26 -1.17 21.00
CA ASP A 70 2.89 -1.01 22.41
C ASP A 70 3.83 -0.02 23.12
#